data_AF-A0AAV4WPF8-F1
#
_entry.id   AF-A0AAV4WPF8-F1
#
_cell.length_a   1.000
_cell.length_b   1.000
_cell.length_c   1.000
_cell.angle_alpha   90.00
_cell.angle_beta   90.00
_cell.angle_gamma   90.00
#
_symmetry.space_group_name_H-M   'P 1'
#
loop_
_entity.id
_entity.type
_entity.pdbx_description
1 polymer ?
#
loop_
_entity_poly.entity_id
_entity_poly.type
_entity_poly.pdbx_seq_one_letter_code
_entity_poly.pdbx_strand_id
1 'polypeptide(L)'
;MDEHSVESLAEVFRCFICMEKLKDAHLCPHCSKLCCYTCIRRWLTEQRSQCPHCRASLHMHELVNCRWAEEVTQQLDTLVKADASDKEICKTHKEKLSVYCWNCKQCICHQCALWGGTHSEHVFKPLDEVYEQHVSQIKEEFVRLRRRLAELISLVQEVEKSVESVRVAKDERVHEIRHAVEHMISRLDAQLKSKLLTLMAQKNSLSQETEQLETVLKTVEQQLNASNKSELIVQSNEILHNMSDIQSKPMASFVTAAVPADFPSEIVPAYDGSTFVMHNFSVLQQRADPVYSPALHVCGLTWRLKVYPDGNGVVRGNYLSVCLSGVICRFT
;
A
#
# COMPACT_ATOMS: atom_id res chain seq x y z
N MET A 1 35.34 30.70 31.90
CA MET A 1 34.76 29.35 31.75
C MET A 1 33.41 29.58 31.10
N ASP A 2 33.25 29.20 29.84
CA ASP A 2 32.11 29.62 29.02
C ASP A 2 30.79 29.11 29.60
N GLU A 3 29.78 29.97 29.66
CA GLU A 3 28.43 29.72 30.20
C GLU A 3 27.76 28.49 29.56
N HIS A 4 27.96 28.33 28.25
CA HIS A 4 27.57 27.14 27.48
C HIS A 4 28.19 25.83 28.00
N SER A 5 29.40 25.90 28.57
CA SER A 5 30.12 24.72 29.09
C SER A 5 29.48 24.20 30.37
N VAL A 6 28.98 25.08 31.25
CA VAL A 6 28.39 24.68 32.54
C VAL A 6 26.97 24.15 32.33
N GLU A 7 26.18 24.75 31.45
CA GLU A 7 24.84 24.27 31.09
C GLU A 7 24.88 22.93 30.33
N SER A 8 25.81 22.78 29.37
CA SER A 8 26.01 21.50 28.68
C SER A 8 26.49 20.40 29.63
N LEU A 9 27.30 20.73 30.64
CA LEU A 9 27.71 19.78 31.65
C LEU A 9 26.55 19.39 32.57
N ALA A 10 25.64 20.32 32.89
CA ALA A 10 24.43 20.04 33.66
C ALA A 10 23.45 19.11 32.92
N GLU A 11 23.41 19.17 31.59
CA GLU A 11 22.66 18.23 30.75
C GLU A 11 23.18 16.80 30.83
N VAL A 12 24.50 16.61 30.94
CA VAL A 12 25.13 15.29 31.07
C VAL A 12 24.70 14.58 32.37
N PHE A 13 24.35 15.33 33.40
CA PHE A 13 23.91 14.83 34.71
C PHE A 13 22.38 14.76 34.88
N ARG A 14 21.64 14.64 33.77
CA ARG A 14 20.19 14.38 33.78
C ARG A 14 19.87 12.92 33.54
N CYS A 15 18.78 12.46 34.14
CA CYS A 15 18.26 11.12 33.90
C CYS A 15 17.78 11.01 32.46
N PHE A 16 18.32 10.09 31.67
CA PHE A 16 17.90 9.95 30.26
C PHE A 16 16.46 9.43 30.07
N ILE A 17 15.79 9.01 31.16
CA ILE A 17 14.42 8.49 31.14
C ILE A 17 13.42 9.61 31.47
N CYS A 18 13.56 10.29 32.61
CA CYS A 18 12.64 11.35 33.01
C CYS A 18 13.10 12.76 32.60
N MET A 19 14.33 12.91 32.10
CA MET A 19 14.98 14.19 31.79
C MET A 19 15.11 15.16 32.97
N GLU A 20 14.88 14.69 34.20
CA GLU A 20 15.04 15.46 35.43
C GLU A 20 16.42 15.24 36.08
N LYS A 21 16.68 15.97 37.17
CA LYS A 21 17.84 15.77 38.03
C LYS A 21 17.89 14.34 38.56
N LEU A 22 19.08 13.74 38.54
CA LEU A 22 19.32 12.39 39.03
C LEU A 22 18.98 12.28 40.53
N LYS A 23 18.25 11.23 40.88
CA LYS A 23 17.95 10.80 42.25
C LYS A 23 18.34 9.33 42.37
N ASP A 24 19.21 8.99 43.33
CA ASP A 24 19.78 7.64 43.43
C ASP A 24 20.33 7.17 42.07
N ALA A 25 21.37 7.87 41.61
CA ALA A 25 21.87 7.78 40.25
C ALA A 25 22.48 6.40 39.95
N HIS A 26 22.08 5.80 38.85
CA HIS A 26 22.60 4.53 38.36
C HIS A 26 23.06 4.66 36.91
N LEU A 27 24.14 3.98 36.57
CA LEU A 27 24.76 3.97 35.25
C LEU A 27 24.57 2.61 34.57
N CYS A 28 24.19 2.66 33.30
CA CYS A 28 24.16 1.47 32.44
C CYS A 28 25.58 1.06 32.03
N PRO A 29 26.03 -0.18 32.30
CA PRO A 29 27.40 -0.60 31.96
C PRO A 29 27.66 -0.67 30.45
N HIS A 30 26.62 -0.80 29.62
CA HIS A 30 26.75 -0.94 28.17
C HIS A 30 26.85 0.39 27.41
N CYS A 31 26.28 1.47 27.95
CA CYS A 31 26.25 2.77 27.26
C CYS A 31 26.60 3.97 28.13
N SER A 32 26.97 3.72 29.39
CA SER A 32 27.44 4.74 30.34
C SER A 32 26.45 5.88 30.62
N LYS A 33 25.18 5.71 30.25
CA LYS A 33 24.13 6.70 30.52
C LYS A 33 23.62 6.60 31.95
N LEU A 34 23.39 7.76 32.56
CA LEU A 34 22.92 7.93 33.92
C LEU A 34 21.38 8.04 33.98
N CYS A 35 20.78 7.35 34.94
CA CYS A 35 19.34 7.36 35.18
C CYS A 35 19.04 7.29 36.69
N CYS A 36 17.83 7.69 37.08
CA CYS A 36 17.35 7.47 38.45
C CYS A 36 17.03 5.99 38.65
N TYR A 37 17.39 5.43 39.81
CA TYR A 37 17.08 4.04 40.16
C TYR A 37 15.61 3.67 39.92
N THR A 38 14.69 4.51 40.38
CA THR A 38 13.24 4.30 40.25
C THR A 38 12.79 4.27 38.79
N CYS A 39 13.34 5.14 37.93
CA CYS A 39 13.02 5.20 36.52
C CYS A 39 13.44 3.93 35.78
N ILE A 40 14.69 3.49 35.98
CA ILE A 40 15.20 2.30 35.29
C ILE A 40 14.62 1.01 35.86
N ARG A 41 14.33 0.95 37.17
CA ARG A 41 13.60 -0.15 37.80
C ARG A 41 12.22 -0.34 37.20
N ARG A 42 11.46 0.74 37.09
CA ARG A 42 10.13 0.72 36.47
C ARG A 42 10.21 0.20 35.03
N TRP A 43 11.14 0.72 34.23
CA TRP A 43 11.32 0.30 32.85
C TRP A 43 11.66 -1.20 32.71
N LEU A 44 12.64 -1.69 33.47
CA LEU A 44 13.05 -3.10 33.36
C LEU A 44 11.98 -4.07 33.88
N THR A 45 11.10 -3.61 34.79
CA THR A 45 10.04 -4.45 35.37
C THR A 45 8.74 -4.41 34.55
N GLU A 46 8.34 -3.23 34.05
CA GLU A 46 7.04 -3.01 33.41
C GLU A 46 7.10 -3.05 31.88
N GLN A 47 8.26 -2.80 31.27
CA GLN A 47 8.39 -2.71 29.81
C GLN A 47 9.22 -3.86 29.25
N ARG A 48 10.55 -3.83 29.41
CA ARG A 48 11.48 -4.78 28.78
C ARG A 48 12.77 -4.89 29.56
N SER A 49 13.37 -6.08 29.58
CA SER A 49 14.70 -6.36 30.16
C SER A 49 15.85 -5.87 29.25
N GLN A 50 15.73 -4.64 28.73
CA GLN A 50 16.71 -4.00 27.85
C GLN A 50 16.87 -2.53 28.25
N CYS A 51 18.09 -2.01 28.12
CA CYS A 51 18.37 -0.60 28.34
C CYS A 51 17.53 0.29 27.40
N PRO A 52 16.78 1.29 27.92
CA PRO A 52 15.99 2.17 27.05
C PRO A 52 16.82 3.00 26.07
N HIS A 53 18.11 3.22 26.36
CA HIS A 53 19.01 3.99 25.50
C HIS A 53 19.68 3.13 24.41
N CYS A 54 20.45 2.10 24.81
CA CYS A 54 21.24 1.30 23.86
C CYS A 54 20.60 -0.03 23.44
N ARG A 55 19.45 -0.39 24.03
CA ARG A 55 18.70 -1.63 23.76
C ARG A 55 19.44 -2.94 24.06
N ALA A 56 20.65 -2.88 24.65
CA ALA A 56 21.34 -4.05 25.17
C ALA A 56 20.52 -4.70 26.30
N SER A 57 20.61 -6.03 26.43
CA SER A 57 20.02 -6.76 27.56
C SER A 57 20.54 -6.17 28.87
N LEU A 58 19.64 -5.94 29.82
CA LEU A 58 20.01 -5.30 31.09
C LEU A 58 19.11 -5.80 32.22
N HIS A 59 19.73 -6.14 33.34
CA HIS A 59 19.08 -6.51 34.58
C HIS A 59 19.39 -5.53 35.70
N MET A 60 18.52 -5.50 36.72
CA MET A 60 18.64 -4.56 37.85
C MET A 60 19.96 -4.64 38.61
N HIS A 61 20.51 -5.84 38.76
CA HIS A 61 21.75 -6.07 39.51
C HIS A 61 23.02 -5.70 38.71
N GLU A 62 22.91 -5.45 37.40
CA GLU A 62 24.03 -5.07 36.53
C GLU A 62 24.26 -3.55 36.51
N LEU A 63 23.33 -2.77 37.06
CA LEU A 63 23.45 -1.32 37.15
C LEU A 63 24.51 -0.90 38.17
N VAL A 64 25.32 0.08 37.80
CA VAL A 64 26.34 0.64 38.70
C VAL A 64 25.74 1.81 39.46
N ASN A 65 25.66 1.72 40.78
CA ASN A 65 25.26 2.85 41.63
C ASN A 65 26.35 3.92 41.64
N CYS A 66 26.02 5.13 41.19
CA CYS A 66 26.94 6.26 41.11
C CYS A 66 26.73 7.21 42.29
N ARG A 67 27.22 6.82 43.47
CA ARG A 67 27.11 7.62 44.72
C ARG A 67 27.72 9.03 44.62
N TRP A 68 28.70 9.21 43.74
CA TRP A 68 29.37 10.49 43.49
C TRP A 68 28.52 11.49 42.71
N ALA A 69 27.48 11.03 42.00
CA ALA A 69 26.73 11.88 41.07
C ALA A 69 25.95 12.99 41.80
N GLU A 70 25.47 12.74 43.02
CA GLU A 70 24.71 13.73 43.80
C GLU A 70 25.60 14.91 44.23
N GLU A 71 26.82 14.63 44.69
CA GLU A 71 27.78 15.66 45.11
C GLU A 71 28.24 16.55 43.93
N VAL A 72 28.54 15.93 42.79
CA VAL A 72 28.91 16.67 41.56
C VAL A 72 27.76 17.55 41.08
N THR A 73 26.53 17.02 41.08
CA THR A 73 25.35 17.80 40.64
C THR A 73 25.08 18.99 41.58
N GLN A 74 25.34 18.84 42.88
CA GLN A 74 25.19 19.92 43.86
C GLN A 74 26.23 21.04 43.70
N GLN A 75 27.48 20.69 43.40
CA GLN A 75 28.51 21.69 43.09
C GLN A 75 28.18 22.44 41.80
N LEU A 76 27.65 21.74 40.79
CA LEU A 76 27.20 22.35 39.54
C LEU A 76 26.06 23.34 39.76
N ASP A 77 25.05 22.99 40.57
CA ASP A 77 23.95 23.90 40.93
C ASP A 77 24.46 25.17 41.65
N THR A 78 25.54 25.05 42.42
CA THR A 78 26.15 26.19 43.15
C THR A 78 26.85 27.15 42.20
N LEU A 79 27.54 26.63 41.19
CA LEU A 79 28.18 27.43 40.14
C LEU A 79 27.14 28.18 39.28
N VAL A 80 26.04 27.52 38.93
CA VAL A 80 24.93 28.15 38.18
C VAL A 80 24.26 29.26 38.99
N LYS A 81 24.09 29.08 40.31
CA LYS A 81 23.49 30.11 41.19
C LYS A 81 24.38 31.34 41.37
N ALA A 82 25.69 31.17 41.44
CA ALA A 82 26.63 32.28 41.56
C ALA A 82 26.60 33.19 40.30
N ASP A 83 26.45 32.60 39.12
CA ASP A 83 26.40 33.31 37.84
C ASP A 83 25.08 34.07 37.63
N ALA A 84 23.98 33.57 38.18
CA ALA A 84 22.68 34.26 38.14
C ALA A 84 22.70 35.57 38.95
N SER A 85 23.44 35.63 40.05
CA SER A 85 23.53 36.81 40.92
C SER A 85 24.31 37.98 40.30
N ASP A 86 25.24 37.72 39.37
CA ASP A 86 26.05 38.77 38.71
C ASP A 86 25.28 39.43 37.55
N LYS A 87 24.22 38.78 37.04
CA LYS A 87 23.36 39.27 35.94
C LYS A 87 22.30 40.29 36.37
N GLU A 88 21.98 40.36 37.66
CA GLU A 88 20.96 41.28 38.20
C GLU A 88 21.54 42.60 38.75
N ILE A 89 22.86 42.78 38.67
CA ILE A 89 23.57 43.93 39.21
C ILE A 89 24.27 44.73 38.10
N CYS A 90 24.32 46.05 38.26
CA CYS A 90 25.04 46.94 37.39
C CYS A 90 26.54 46.67 37.49
N LYS A 91 27.19 46.46 36.33
CA LYS A 91 28.63 46.16 36.27
C LYS A 91 29.51 47.29 36.84
N THR A 92 29.10 48.54 36.65
CA THR A 92 29.85 49.73 37.07
C THR A 92 29.65 50.08 38.54
N HIS A 93 28.39 50.09 39.00
CA HIS A 93 28.05 50.57 40.35
C HIS A 93 27.82 49.46 41.37
N LYS A 94 27.77 48.19 40.93
CA LYS A 94 27.47 47.01 41.76
C LYS A 94 26.14 47.09 42.52
N GLU A 95 25.22 47.90 41.99
CA GLU A 95 23.85 48.09 42.47
C GLU A 95 22.84 47.27 41.68
N LYS A 96 21.70 46.93 42.29
CA LYS A 96 20.61 46.22 41.61
C LYS A 96 20.10 46.99 40.39
N LEU A 97 19.90 46.29 39.28
CA LEU A 97 19.22 46.83 38.11
C LEU A 97 17.74 47.08 38.46
N SER A 98 17.27 48.32 38.31
CA SER A 98 15.93 48.73 38.74
C SER A 98 15.23 49.68 37.77
N VAL A 99 15.94 50.14 36.73
CA VAL A 99 15.45 51.12 35.76
C VAL A 99 15.66 50.59 34.35
N TYR A 100 14.67 50.74 33.49
CA TYR A 100 14.79 50.49 32.06
C TYR A 100 14.96 51.81 31.31
N CYS A 101 16.02 51.93 30.52
CA CYS A 101 16.23 53.06 29.62
C CYS A 101 15.60 52.77 28.26
N TRP A 102 14.52 53.48 27.93
CA TRP A 102 13.75 53.26 26.70
C TRP A 102 14.57 53.52 25.44
N ASN A 103 15.37 54.59 25.43
CA ASN A 103 16.21 54.96 24.30
C ASN A 103 17.34 53.95 24.05
N CYS A 104 18.00 53.48 25.12
CA CYS A 104 19.11 52.54 25.02
C CYS A 104 18.67 51.08 24.93
N LYS A 105 17.39 50.78 25.24
CA LYS A 105 16.84 49.42 25.37
C LYS A 105 17.63 48.54 26.34
N GLN A 106 18.04 49.10 27.47
CA GLN A 106 18.89 48.45 28.45
C GLN A 106 18.36 48.60 29.87
N CYS A 107 18.58 47.56 30.69
CA CYS A 107 18.34 47.60 32.13
C CYS A 107 19.57 48.21 32.82
N ILE A 108 19.36 49.23 33.63
CA ILE A 108 20.39 49.99 34.35
C ILE A 108 20.03 50.10 35.84
N CYS A 109 20.99 50.45 36.70
CA CYS A 109 20.70 50.80 38.10
C CYS A 109 20.32 52.28 38.24
N HIS A 110 19.77 52.64 39.40
CA HIS A 110 19.40 54.03 39.72
C HIS A 110 20.58 55.03 39.62
N GLN A 111 21.81 54.60 39.95
CA GLN A 111 22.99 55.47 39.86
C GLN A 111 23.34 55.81 38.40
N CYS A 112 23.22 54.86 37.47
CA CYS A 112 23.38 55.10 36.03
C CYS A 112 22.36 56.12 35.51
N ALA A 113 21.12 56.07 36.00
CA ALA A 113 20.06 56.96 35.57
C ALA A 113 20.23 58.40 36.10
N LEU A 114 20.76 58.56 37.31
CA LEU A 114 20.86 59.87 37.99
C LEU A 114 22.21 60.57 37.80
N TRP A 115 23.33 59.84 37.86
CA TRP A 115 24.69 60.41 37.90
C TRP A 115 25.67 59.80 36.91
N GLY A 116 25.24 58.80 36.14
CA GLY A 116 26.12 58.06 35.22
C GLY A 116 26.62 58.88 34.02
N GLY A 117 26.04 60.04 33.72
CA GLY A 117 26.40 60.93 32.60
C GLY A 117 26.14 60.37 31.20
N THR A 118 25.99 59.04 31.05
CA THR A 118 25.81 58.34 29.76
C THR A 118 24.36 58.21 29.31
N HIS A 119 23.38 58.49 30.19
CA HIS A 119 21.95 58.43 29.88
C HIS A 119 21.24 59.77 30.16
N SER A 120 21.98 60.88 30.25
CA SER A 120 21.42 62.22 30.41
C SER A 120 20.45 62.51 29.25
N GLU A 121 19.22 62.93 29.57
CA GLU A 121 18.09 63.21 28.64
C GLU A 121 17.35 61.99 28.06
N HIS A 122 17.60 60.77 28.53
CA HIS A 122 16.80 59.60 28.11
C HIS A 122 15.51 59.42 28.92
N VAL A 123 14.55 58.72 28.30
CA VAL A 123 13.30 58.33 28.96
C VAL A 123 13.53 57.07 29.78
N PHE A 124 13.19 57.13 31.05
CA PHE A 124 13.30 56.03 31.99
C PHE A 124 11.93 55.52 32.41
N LYS A 125 11.84 54.20 32.58
CA LYS A 125 10.68 53.54 33.19
C LYS A 125 11.14 52.61 34.32
N PRO A 126 10.31 52.37 35.34
CA PRO A 126 10.56 51.29 36.30
C PRO A 126 10.79 49.97 35.56
N LEU A 127 11.83 49.23 35.96
CA LEU A 127 12.14 47.95 35.31
C LEU A 127 10.98 46.96 35.43
N ASP A 128 10.30 46.95 36.59
CA ASP A 128 9.18 46.05 36.85
C ASP A 128 7.98 46.30 35.91
N GLU A 129 7.66 47.56 35.58
CA GLU A 129 6.58 47.90 34.62
C GLU A 129 6.89 47.36 33.22
N VAL A 130 8.13 47.58 32.75
CA VAL A 130 8.56 47.12 31.42
C VAL A 130 8.69 45.60 31.37
N TYR A 131 9.12 44.99 32.48
CA TYR A 131 9.16 43.54 32.65
C TYR A 131 7.77 42.94 32.53
N GLU A 132 6.78 43.45 33.28
CA GLU A 132 5.40 42.97 33.22
C GLU A 132 4.81 43.10 31.81
N GLN A 133 5.08 44.22 31.13
CA GLN A 133 4.67 44.43 29.73
C GLN A 133 5.29 43.38 28.80
N HIS A 134 6.60 43.16 28.86
CA HIS A 134 7.26 42.16 28.01
C HIS A 134 6.81 40.74 28.33
N VAL A 135 6.66 40.40 29.60
CA VAL A 135 6.15 39.09 30.03
C VAL A 135 4.73 38.87 29.51
N SER A 136 3.87 39.89 29.55
CA SER A 136 2.52 39.81 28.98
C SER A 136 2.55 39.53 27.48
N GLN A 137 3.32 40.29 26.71
CA GLN A 137 3.47 40.09 25.25
C GLN A 137 4.02 38.70 24.91
N ILE A 138 5.06 38.25 25.62
CA ILE A 138 5.64 36.92 25.42
C ILE A 138 4.63 35.83 25.75
N LYS A 139 3.85 35.97 26.83
CA LYS A 139 2.79 35.01 27.19
C LYS A 139 1.70 34.94 26.13
N GLU A 140 1.30 36.06 25.55
CA GLU A 140 0.31 36.08 24.46
C GLU A 140 0.82 35.37 23.21
N GLU A 141 2.06 35.65 22.77
CA GLU A 141 2.69 34.93 21.65
C GLU A 141 2.86 33.44 21.94
N PHE A 142 3.24 33.09 23.17
CA PHE A 142 3.36 31.70 23.59
C PHE A 142 2.02 30.95 23.50
N VAL A 143 0.91 31.57 23.92
CA VAL A 143 -0.43 30.98 23.79
C VAL A 143 -0.80 30.79 22.31
N ARG A 144 -0.49 31.76 21.44
CA ARG A 144 -0.70 31.62 19.99
C ARG A 144 0.09 30.46 19.38
N LEU A 145 1.37 30.33 19.75
CA LEU A 145 2.21 29.22 19.29
C LEU A 145 1.69 27.87 19.80
N ARG A 146 1.23 27.78 21.05
CA ARG A 146 0.61 26.56 21.58
C ARG A 146 -0.65 26.15 20.82
N ARG A 147 -1.51 27.11 20.43
CA ARG A 147 -2.69 26.83 19.59
C ARG A 147 -2.28 26.30 18.21
N ARG A 148 -1.34 26.98 17.56
CA ARG A 148 -0.82 26.55 16.25
C ARG A 148 -0.19 25.16 16.30
N LEU A 149 0.54 24.83 17.37
CA LEU A 149 1.09 23.49 17.56
C LEU A 149 -0.02 22.43 17.66
N ALA A 150 -1.09 22.71 18.42
CA ALA A 150 -2.23 21.80 18.54
C ALA A 150 -2.95 21.59 17.20
N GLU A 151 -3.15 22.65 16.41
CA GLU A 151 -3.72 22.57 15.06
C GLU A 151 -2.85 21.73 14.13
N LEU A 152 -1.53 21.93 14.13
CA LEU A 152 -0.60 21.14 13.31
C LEU A 152 -0.63 19.66 13.70
N ILE A 153 -0.69 19.33 14.99
CA ILE A 153 -0.83 17.95 15.45
C ILE A 153 -2.13 17.32 14.94
N SER A 154 -3.25 18.07 15.00
CA SER A 154 -4.54 17.62 14.47
C SER A 154 -4.48 17.34 12.96
N LEU A 155 -3.88 18.27 12.19
CA LEU A 155 -3.72 18.10 10.74
C LEU A 155 -2.85 16.90 10.38
N VAL A 156 -1.78 16.64 11.14
CA VAL A 156 -0.96 15.43 10.95
C VAL A 156 -1.79 14.17 11.17
N GLN A 157 -2.58 14.12 12.25
CA GLN A 157 -3.47 12.98 12.54
C GLN A 157 -4.52 12.76 11.44
N GLU A 158 -5.08 13.84 10.88
CA GLU A 158 -6.03 13.76 9.77
C GLU A 158 -5.38 13.20 8.49
N VAL A 159 -4.16 13.62 8.19
CA VAL A 159 -3.39 13.09 7.06
C VAL A 159 -3.08 11.60 7.27
N GLU A 160 -2.64 11.20 8.47
CA GLU A 160 -2.39 9.79 8.81
C GLU A 160 -3.65 8.93 8.64
N LYS A 161 -4.81 9.41 9.12
CA LYS A 161 -6.10 8.74 8.92
C LYS A 161 -6.49 8.65 7.44
N SER A 162 -6.20 9.68 6.67
CA SER A 162 -6.47 9.72 5.22
C SER A 162 -5.61 8.71 4.47
N VAL A 163 -4.32 8.60 4.83
CA VAL A 163 -3.41 7.58 4.28
C VAL A 163 -3.94 6.18 4.54
N GLU A 164 -4.39 5.91 5.77
CA GLU A 164 -4.94 4.59 6.11
C GLU A 164 -6.23 4.31 5.35
N SER A 165 -7.13 5.30 5.22
CA SER A 165 -8.37 5.16 4.46
C SER A 165 -8.10 4.82 2.98
N VAL A 166 -7.09 5.45 2.37
CA VAL A 166 -6.68 5.15 0.99
C VAL A 166 -6.12 3.73 0.85
N ARG A 167 -5.35 3.25 1.84
CA ARG A 167 -4.83 1.88 1.86
C ARG A 167 -5.94 0.85 1.94
N VAL A 168 -6.89 1.04 2.86
CA VAL A 168 -8.05 0.16 3.02
C VAL A 168 -8.88 0.13 1.74
N ALA A 169 -9.19 1.29 1.15
CA ALA A 169 -9.94 1.36 -0.10
C ALA A 169 -9.23 0.61 -1.25
N LYS A 170 -7.90 0.70 -1.34
CA LYS A 170 -7.11 -0.06 -2.32
C LYS A 170 -7.18 -1.56 -2.06
N ASP A 171 -7.10 -1.99 -0.80
CA ASP A 171 -7.19 -3.42 -0.42
C ASP A 171 -8.58 -4.01 -0.71
N GLU A 172 -9.65 -3.25 -0.48
CA GLU A 172 -11.02 -3.64 -0.85
C GLU A 172 -11.13 -3.89 -2.37
N ARG A 173 -10.58 -3.00 -3.21
CA ARG A 173 -10.57 -3.21 -4.68
C ARG A 173 -9.74 -4.42 -5.11
N VAL A 174 -8.61 -4.66 -4.44
CA VAL A 174 -7.83 -5.89 -4.70
C VAL A 174 -8.62 -7.14 -4.33
N HIS A 175 -9.34 -7.10 -3.20
CA HIS A 175 -10.19 -8.20 -2.78
C HIS A 175 -11.33 -8.46 -3.77
N GLU A 176 -12.03 -7.42 -4.22
CA GLU A 176 -13.07 -7.50 -5.26
C GLU A 176 -12.54 -8.16 -6.55
N ILE A 177 -11.36 -7.74 -7.03
CA ILE A 177 -10.74 -8.30 -8.24
C ILE A 177 -10.41 -9.78 -8.05
N ARG A 178 -9.81 -10.15 -6.91
CA ARG A 178 -9.48 -11.56 -6.61
C ARG A 178 -10.73 -12.43 -6.59
N HIS A 179 -11.77 -11.97 -5.90
CA HIS A 179 -13.03 -12.70 -5.80
C HIS A 179 -13.70 -12.88 -7.18
N ALA A 180 -13.66 -11.84 -8.02
CA ALA A 180 -14.14 -11.95 -9.41
C ALA A 180 -13.36 -13.02 -10.18
N VAL A 181 -12.03 -13.01 -10.10
CA VAL A 181 -11.16 -14.02 -10.76
C VAL A 181 -11.43 -15.43 -10.24
N GLU A 182 -11.59 -15.62 -8.94
CA GLU A 182 -11.92 -16.91 -8.33
C GLU A 182 -13.26 -17.46 -8.82
N HIS A 183 -14.26 -16.59 -9.02
CA HIS A 183 -15.52 -16.97 -9.64
C HIS A 183 -15.37 -17.38 -11.11
N MET A 184 -14.56 -16.65 -11.89
CA MET A 184 -14.26 -17.02 -13.28
C MET A 184 -13.60 -18.41 -13.35
N ILE A 185 -12.63 -18.68 -12.47
CA ILE A 185 -11.96 -20.00 -12.36
C ILE A 185 -12.98 -21.09 -12.00
N SER A 186 -13.81 -20.85 -10.99
CA SER A 186 -14.83 -21.82 -10.56
C SER A 186 -15.81 -22.18 -11.68
N ARG A 187 -16.14 -21.22 -12.55
CA ARG A 187 -16.98 -21.48 -13.72
C ARG A 187 -16.25 -22.30 -14.78
N LEU A 188 -14.96 -22.07 -15.02
CA LEU A 188 -14.16 -22.90 -15.92
C LEU A 188 -14.09 -24.35 -15.43
N ASP A 189 -13.88 -24.55 -14.13
CA ASP A 189 -13.87 -25.89 -13.52
C ASP A 189 -15.23 -26.59 -13.66
N ALA A 190 -16.33 -25.86 -13.46
CA ALA A 190 -17.68 -26.39 -13.64
C ALA A 190 -17.94 -26.80 -15.11
N GLN A 191 -17.49 -25.98 -16.07
CA GLN A 191 -17.58 -26.30 -17.49
C GLN A 191 -16.75 -27.54 -17.84
N LEU A 192 -15.52 -27.65 -17.33
CA LEU A 192 -14.65 -28.80 -17.55
C LEU A 192 -15.31 -30.07 -17.00
N LYS A 193 -15.81 -30.02 -15.76
CA LYS A 193 -16.50 -31.15 -15.14
C LYS A 193 -17.72 -31.59 -15.95
N SER A 194 -18.54 -30.65 -16.42
CA SER A 194 -19.70 -30.95 -17.25
C SER A 194 -19.30 -31.63 -18.57
N LYS A 195 -18.31 -31.09 -19.29
CA LYS A 195 -17.81 -31.66 -20.54
C LYS A 195 -17.25 -33.08 -20.32
N LEU A 196 -16.46 -33.30 -19.27
CA LEU A 196 -15.89 -34.61 -18.93
C LEU A 196 -16.97 -35.63 -18.58
N LEU A 197 -18.00 -35.25 -17.82
CA LEU A 197 -19.11 -36.14 -17.49
C LEU A 197 -19.86 -36.60 -18.75
N THR A 198 -20.11 -35.69 -19.70
CA THR A 198 -20.72 -36.04 -20.99
C THR A 198 -19.84 -37.00 -21.78
N LEU A 199 -18.53 -36.73 -21.90
CA LEU A 199 -17.59 -37.59 -22.61
C LEU A 199 -17.45 -38.98 -21.95
N MET A 200 -17.42 -39.04 -20.61
CA MET A 200 -17.39 -40.31 -19.88
C MET A 200 -18.67 -41.12 -20.12
N ALA A 201 -19.84 -40.49 -20.14
CA ALA A 201 -21.10 -41.18 -20.45
C ALA A 201 -21.09 -41.72 -21.89
N GLN A 202 -20.63 -40.93 -22.87
CA GLN A 202 -20.48 -41.36 -24.26
C GLN A 202 -19.52 -42.56 -24.36
N LYS A 203 -18.34 -42.47 -23.73
CA LYS A 203 -17.35 -43.56 -23.69
C LYS A 203 -17.94 -44.83 -23.09
N ASN A 204 -18.61 -44.74 -21.93
CA ASN A 204 -19.16 -45.90 -21.24
C ASN A 204 -20.23 -46.60 -22.09
N SER A 205 -21.11 -45.84 -22.75
CA SER A 205 -22.11 -46.41 -23.65
C SER A 205 -21.46 -47.16 -24.81
N LEU A 206 -20.43 -46.59 -25.44
CA LEU A 206 -19.71 -47.24 -26.53
C LEU A 206 -18.94 -48.49 -26.07
N SER A 207 -18.29 -48.43 -24.91
CA SER A 207 -17.59 -49.57 -24.33
C SER A 207 -18.54 -50.72 -24.01
N GLN A 208 -19.73 -50.43 -23.45
CA GLN A 208 -20.73 -51.47 -23.16
C GLN A 208 -21.22 -52.17 -24.42
N GLU A 209 -21.50 -51.43 -25.50
CA GLU A 209 -21.94 -52.03 -26.76
C GLU A 209 -20.82 -52.80 -27.45
N THR A 210 -19.57 -52.34 -27.31
CA THR A 210 -18.38 -53.07 -27.80
C THR A 210 -18.24 -54.40 -27.08
N GLU A 211 -18.33 -54.43 -25.75
CA GLU A 211 -18.23 -55.64 -24.94
C GLU A 211 -19.36 -56.64 -25.23
N GLN A 212 -20.59 -56.13 -25.44
CA GLN A 212 -21.73 -56.95 -25.86
C GLN A 212 -21.48 -57.60 -27.22
N LEU A 213 -20.98 -56.84 -28.19
CA LEU A 213 -20.68 -57.34 -29.53
C LEU A 213 -19.53 -58.36 -29.52
N GLU A 214 -18.45 -58.08 -28.79
CA GLU A 214 -17.32 -59.02 -28.60
C GLU A 214 -17.77 -60.34 -27.98
N THR A 215 -18.67 -60.29 -26.99
CA THR A 215 -19.21 -61.49 -26.33
C THR A 215 -19.99 -62.34 -27.32
N VAL A 216 -20.89 -61.74 -28.11
CA VAL A 216 -21.67 -62.49 -29.11
C VAL A 216 -20.80 -63.02 -30.23
N LEU A 217 -19.85 -62.24 -30.75
CA LEU A 217 -18.90 -62.74 -31.75
C LEU A 217 -18.14 -63.96 -31.25
N LYS A 218 -17.64 -63.92 -30.00
CA LYS A 218 -16.95 -65.04 -29.38
C LYS A 218 -17.85 -66.26 -29.20
N THR A 219 -19.10 -66.09 -28.76
CA THR A 219 -20.06 -67.19 -28.61
C THR A 219 -20.40 -67.83 -29.96
N VAL A 220 -20.64 -67.02 -31.00
CA VAL A 220 -20.94 -67.51 -32.35
C VAL A 220 -19.74 -68.26 -32.92
N GLU A 221 -18.53 -67.72 -32.76
CA GLU A 221 -17.29 -68.39 -33.22
C GLU A 221 -17.06 -69.72 -32.50
N GLN A 222 -17.35 -69.80 -31.19
CA GLN A 222 -17.28 -71.06 -30.45
C GLN A 222 -18.30 -72.08 -30.94
N GLN A 223 -19.55 -71.67 -31.15
CA GLN A 223 -20.61 -72.56 -31.66
C GLN A 223 -20.31 -73.05 -33.08
N LEU A 224 -19.76 -72.21 -33.96
CA LEU A 224 -19.34 -72.60 -35.30
C LEU A 224 -18.21 -73.64 -35.28
N ASN A 225 -17.28 -73.54 -34.33
CA ASN A 225 -16.10 -74.39 -34.27
C ASN A 225 -16.29 -75.69 -33.46
N ALA A 226 -17.18 -75.69 -32.46
CA ALA A 226 -17.36 -76.81 -31.53
C ALA A 226 -18.59 -77.69 -31.82
N SER A 227 -19.63 -77.14 -32.47
CA SER A 227 -20.86 -77.90 -32.76
C SER A 227 -20.69 -78.83 -33.96
N ASN A 228 -21.26 -80.02 -33.90
CA ASN A 228 -21.35 -80.88 -35.07
C ASN A 228 -22.44 -80.39 -36.05
N LYS A 229 -22.45 -80.91 -37.28
CA LYS A 229 -23.34 -80.44 -38.36
C LYS A 229 -24.82 -80.45 -37.98
N SER A 230 -25.29 -81.47 -37.25
CA SER A 230 -26.70 -81.59 -36.87
C SER A 230 -27.08 -80.57 -35.79
N GLU A 231 -26.23 -80.42 -34.76
CA GLU A 231 -26.44 -79.46 -33.66
C GLU A 231 -26.45 -78.02 -34.16
N LEU A 232 -25.52 -77.67 -35.04
CA LEU A 232 -25.43 -76.33 -35.60
C LEU A 232 -26.66 -75.96 -36.43
N ILE A 233 -27.21 -76.91 -37.20
CA ILE A 233 -28.44 -76.68 -37.98
C ILE A 233 -29.63 -76.43 -37.04
N VAL A 234 -29.76 -77.19 -35.96
CA VAL A 234 -30.84 -77.00 -34.97
C VAL A 234 -30.71 -75.64 -34.26
N GLN A 235 -29.49 -75.24 -33.90
CA GLN A 235 -29.21 -73.97 -33.21
C GLN A 235 -29.19 -72.76 -34.15
N SER A 236 -29.11 -72.95 -35.46
CA SER A 236 -28.88 -71.87 -36.44
C SER A 236 -29.88 -70.72 -36.35
N ASN A 237 -31.17 -71.03 -36.15
CA ASN A 237 -32.21 -70.01 -36.02
C ASN A 237 -32.03 -69.16 -34.75
N GLU A 238 -31.59 -69.76 -33.65
CA GLU A 238 -31.31 -69.06 -32.39
C GLU A 238 -30.07 -68.17 -32.51
N ILE A 239 -29.02 -68.67 -33.16
CA ILE A 239 -27.80 -67.91 -33.46
C ILE A 239 -28.12 -66.69 -34.33
N LEU A 240 -28.87 -66.88 -35.41
CA LEU A 240 -29.28 -65.80 -36.30
C LEU A 240 -30.18 -64.78 -35.61
N HIS A 241 -31.08 -65.23 -34.72
CA HIS A 241 -31.90 -64.33 -33.91
C HIS A 241 -31.04 -63.45 -33.01
N ASN A 242 -30.08 -64.03 -32.26
CA ASN A 242 -29.19 -63.28 -31.37
C ASN A 242 -28.33 -62.26 -32.14
N MET A 243 -27.88 -62.61 -33.35
CA MET A 243 -27.15 -61.68 -34.23
C MET A 243 -28.06 -60.53 -34.72
N SER A 244 -29.29 -60.84 -35.12
CA SER A 244 -30.27 -59.86 -35.57
C SER A 244 -30.65 -58.88 -34.45
N ASP A 245 -30.78 -59.36 -33.22
CA ASP A 245 -31.13 -58.52 -32.06
C ASP A 245 -30.06 -57.45 -31.80
N ILE A 246 -28.78 -57.80 -31.90
CA ILE A 246 -27.69 -56.83 -31.74
C ILE A 246 -27.61 -55.88 -32.94
N GLN A 247 -27.84 -56.38 -34.15
CA GLN A 247 -27.87 -55.57 -35.38
C GLN A 247 -29.07 -54.62 -35.45
N SER A 248 -30.10 -54.84 -34.62
CA SER A 248 -31.30 -53.98 -34.59
C SER A 248 -31.01 -52.55 -34.12
N LYS A 249 -29.91 -52.32 -33.38
CA LYS A 249 -29.47 -50.98 -32.98
C LYS A 249 -28.63 -50.34 -34.10
N PRO A 250 -29.12 -49.29 -34.78
CA PRO A 250 -28.39 -48.68 -35.88
C PRO A 250 -27.16 -47.92 -35.36
N MET A 251 -26.04 -47.95 -36.08
CA MET A 251 -24.82 -47.22 -35.68
C MET A 251 -25.05 -45.72 -35.44
N ALA A 252 -26.04 -45.13 -36.13
CA ALA A 252 -26.46 -43.75 -35.93
C ALA A 252 -26.94 -43.45 -34.50
N SER A 253 -27.46 -44.43 -33.74
CA SER A 253 -27.90 -44.20 -32.36
C SER A 253 -26.75 -43.94 -31.38
N PHE A 254 -25.52 -44.29 -31.76
CA PHE A 254 -24.32 -44.05 -30.95
C PHE A 254 -23.59 -42.76 -31.32
N VAL A 255 -24.00 -42.10 -32.42
CA VAL A 255 -23.47 -40.80 -32.82
C VAL A 255 -24.05 -39.73 -31.90
N THR A 256 -23.26 -39.29 -30.95
CA THR A 256 -23.62 -38.23 -30.01
C THR A 256 -23.04 -36.89 -30.45
N ALA A 257 -23.68 -35.79 -30.04
CA ALA A 257 -23.19 -34.46 -30.36
C ALA A 257 -21.76 -34.28 -29.84
N ALA A 258 -20.89 -33.73 -30.70
CA ALA A 258 -19.52 -33.44 -30.33
C ALA A 258 -19.49 -32.42 -29.18
N VAL A 259 -18.70 -32.71 -28.15
CA VAL A 259 -18.47 -31.78 -27.05
C VAL A 259 -17.40 -30.77 -27.49
N PRO A 260 -17.70 -29.46 -27.59
CA PRO A 260 -16.72 -28.48 -28.03
C PRO A 260 -15.51 -28.46 -27.08
N ALA A 261 -14.30 -28.37 -27.61
CA ALA A 261 -13.08 -28.27 -26.79
C ALA A 261 -12.91 -26.86 -26.19
N ASP A 262 -13.52 -25.86 -26.82
CA ASP A 262 -13.33 -24.46 -26.47
C ASP A 262 -14.03 -24.09 -25.16
N PHE A 263 -13.39 -23.16 -24.44
CA PHE A 263 -13.93 -22.49 -23.27
C PHE A 263 -14.14 -21.02 -23.61
N PRO A 264 -15.34 -20.46 -23.36
CA PRO A 264 -15.60 -19.05 -23.62
C PRO A 264 -14.72 -18.18 -22.73
N SER A 265 -14.01 -17.22 -23.33
CA SER A 265 -13.26 -16.21 -22.57
C SER A 265 -14.21 -15.15 -22.04
N GLU A 266 -14.09 -14.85 -20.75
CA GLU A 266 -14.86 -13.79 -20.10
C GLU A 266 -14.11 -12.46 -20.04
N ILE A 267 -12.79 -12.52 -20.22
CA ILE A 267 -11.89 -11.37 -20.14
C ILE A 267 -11.75 -10.70 -21.50
N VAL A 268 -11.78 -11.50 -22.57
CA VAL A 268 -11.65 -11.02 -23.94
C VAL A 268 -13.05 -10.95 -24.55
N PRO A 269 -13.54 -9.74 -24.92
CA PRO A 269 -14.81 -9.61 -25.62
C PRO A 269 -14.78 -10.44 -26.92
N ALA A 270 -15.95 -10.92 -27.34
CA ALA A 270 -16.07 -11.54 -28.65
C ALA A 270 -15.60 -10.56 -29.75
N TYR A 271 -14.93 -11.09 -30.77
CA TYR A 271 -14.62 -10.29 -31.95
C TYR A 271 -15.91 -9.81 -32.59
N ASP A 272 -15.94 -8.53 -32.96
CA ASP A 272 -17.04 -7.92 -33.69
C ASP A 272 -16.49 -7.37 -35.01
N GLY A 273 -17.34 -7.31 -36.03
CA GLY A 273 -16.92 -7.00 -37.39
C GLY A 273 -18.04 -6.42 -38.23
N SER A 274 -17.65 -5.59 -39.19
CA SER A 274 -18.55 -5.12 -40.24
C SER A 274 -17.87 -5.25 -41.59
N THR A 275 -18.68 -5.48 -42.63
CA THR A 275 -18.18 -5.49 -44.01
C THR A 275 -18.37 -4.11 -44.62
N PHE A 276 -17.28 -3.51 -45.10
CA PHE A 276 -17.31 -2.27 -45.85
C PHE A 276 -17.00 -2.56 -47.33
N VAL A 277 -17.96 -2.30 -48.20
CA VAL A 277 -17.81 -2.46 -49.65
C VAL A 277 -17.53 -1.09 -50.27
N MET A 278 -16.41 -1.00 -50.99
CA MET A 278 -16.05 0.21 -51.73
C MET A 278 -16.46 0.06 -53.20
N HIS A 279 -17.41 0.88 -53.63
CA HIS A 279 -17.87 0.89 -55.02
C HIS A 279 -17.03 1.86 -55.87
N ASN A 280 -16.90 1.58 -57.17
CA ASN A 280 -16.18 2.43 -58.14
C ASN A 280 -14.71 2.70 -57.76
N PHE A 281 -13.99 1.66 -57.32
CA PHE A 281 -12.62 1.76 -56.81
C PHE A 281 -11.67 2.55 -57.72
N SER A 282 -11.67 2.30 -59.03
CA SER A 282 -10.77 3.00 -59.97
C SER A 282 -10.99 4.51 -60.00
N VAL A 283 -12.23 4.98 -59.84
CA VAL A 283 -12.54 6.42 -59.76
C VAL A 283 -12.05 7.00 -58.44
N LEU A 284 -12.23 6.27 -57.34
CA LEU A 284 -11.78 6.70 -56.02
C LEU A 284 -10.24 6.74 -55.92
N GLN A 285 -9.56 5.80 -56.58
CA GLN A 285 -8.11 5.78 -56.72
C GLN A 285 -7.60 7.01 -57.46
N GLN A 286 -8.21 7.37 -58.60
CA GLN A 286 -7.83 8.58 -59.35
C GLN A 286 -8.05 9.88 -58.56
N ARG A 287 -9.08 9.94 -57.73
CA ARG A 287 -9.34 11.11 -56.86
C ARG A 287 -8.33 11.22 -55.71
N ALA A 288 -7.77 10.09 -55.28
CA ALA A 288 -6.80 9.98 -54.18
C ALA A 288 -7.26 10.57 -52.82
N ASP A 289 -8.57 10.77 -52.64
CA ASP A 289 -9.16 11.19 -51.38
C ASP A 289 -9.42 9.99 -50.45
N PRO A 290 -9.32 10.17 -49.11
CA PRO A 290 -9.66 9.12 -48.17
C PRO A 290 -11.17 8.86 -48.15
N VAL A 291 -11.53 7.57 -48.17
CA VAL A 291 -12.89 7.06 -48.07
C VAL A 291 -13.12 6.50 -46.66
N TYR A 292 -14.28 6.79 -46.08
CA TYR A 292 -14.62 6.34 -44.73
C TYR A 292 -15.71 5.28 -44.76
N SER A 293 -15.56 4.23 -43.95
CA SER A 293 -16.65 3.28 -43.72
C SER A 293 -17.76 3.88 -42.86
N PRO A 294 -18.96 3.26 -42.85
CA PRO A 294 -19.93 3.46 -41.78
C PRO A 294 -19.31 3.22 -40.40
N ALA A 295 -19.91 3.82 -39.37
CA ALA A 295 -19.47 3.67 -37.98
C ALA A 295 -19.86 2.30 -37.42
N LEU A 296 -18.86 1.57 -36.93
CA LEU A 296 -18.99 0.32 -36.18
C LEU A 296 -18.97 0.63 -34.68
N HIS A 297 -20.05 0.32 -33.98
CA HIS A 297 -20.20 0.58 -32.54
C HIS A 297 -20.02 -0.73 -31.76
N VAL A 298 -18.92 -0.86 -31.02
CA VAL A 298 -18.54 -2.10 -30.32
C VAL A 298 -18.04 -1.73 -28.93
N CYS A 299 -18.62 -2.33 -27.89
CA CYS A 299 -18.24 -2.11 -26.49
C CYS A 299 -18.19 -0.62 -26.07
N GLY A 300 -19.12 0.20 -26.56
CA GLY A 300 -19.17 1.65 -26.26
C GLY A 300 -18.16 2.51 -27.01
N LEU A 301 -17.32 1.90 -27.87
CA LEU A 301 -16.40 2.59 -28.76
C LEU A 301 -16.98 2.69 -30.16
N THR A 302 -16.68 3.79 -30.85
CA THR A 302 -17.06 4.00 -32.25
C THR A 302 -15.83 3.91 -33.13
N TRP A 303 -15.84 2.95 -34.05
CA TRP A 303 -14.77 2.66 -34.99
C TRP A 303 -15.18 2.99 -36.42
N ARG A 304 -14.25 3.48 -37.23
CA ARG A 304 -14.42 3.64 -38.68
C ARG A 304 -13.13 3.28 -39.40
N LEU A 305 -13.24 2.63 -40.54
CA LEU A 305 -12.13 2.50 -41.46
C LEU A 305 -11.94 3.83 -42.20
N LYS A 306 -10.69 4.28 -42.27
CA LYS A 306 -10.22 5.32 -43.18
C LYS A 306 -9.35 4.65 -44.22
N VAL A 307 -9.83 4.62 -45.45
CA VAL A 307 -9.20 3.91 -46.56
C VAL A 307 -8.67 4.92 -47.57
N TYR A 308 -7.42 4.78 -47.98
CA TYR A 308 -6.81 5.55 -49.05
C TYR A 308 -6.67 4.65 -50.28
N PRO A 309 -7.56 4.77 -51.28
CA PRO A 309 -7.58 3.89 -52.45
C PRO A 309 -6.28 3.91 -53.24
N ASP A 310 -5.58 5.05 -53.24
CA ASP A 310 -4.28 5.25 -53.89
C ASP A 310 -3.10 5.21 -52.91
N GLY A 311 -3.31 4.74 -51.68
CA GLY A 311 -2.27 4.69 -50.65
C GLY A 311 -2.01 6.01 -49.94
N ASN A 312 -1.32 5.93 -48.81
CA ASN A 312 -0.98 7.08 -47.97
C ASN A 312 0.54 7.15 -47.71
N GLY A 313 1.10 8.36 -47.67
CA GLY A 313 2.53 8.56 -47.41
C GLY A 313 3.43 7.89 -48.45
N VAL A 314 4.43 7.13 -47.98
CA VAL A 314 5.49 6.53 -48.83
C VAL A 314 5.00 5.44 -49.79
N VAL A 315 3.80 4.89 -49.58
CA VAL A 315 3.23 3.83 -50.42
C VAL A 315 2.20 4.35 -51.44
N ARG A 316 2.04 5.67 -51.55
CA ARG A 316 1.09 6.28 -52.48
C ARG A 316 1.40 5.91 -53.94
N GLY A 317 0.36 5.62 -54.71
CA GLY A 317 0.44 5.15 -56.10
C GLY A 317 0.72 3.66 -56.27
N ASN A 318 1.11 2.95 -55.20
CA ASN A 318 1.54 1.55 -55.27
C ASN A 318 0.61 0.59 -54.53
N TYR A 319 0.05 0.99 -53.38
CA TYR A 319 -0.75 0.10 -52.51
C TYR A 319 -1.94 0.81 -51.88
N LEU A 320 -3.04 0.08 -51.68
CA LEU A 320 -4.16 0.49 -50.82
C LEU A 320 -3.68 0.64 -49.37
N SER A 321 -4.07 1.72 -48.69
CA SER A 321 -3.83 1.87 -47.24
C SER A 321 -5.14 1.88 -46.47
N VAL A 322 -5.28 1.03 -45.45
CA VAL A 322 -6.45 0.95 -44.57
C VAL A 322 -6.02 1.27 -43.15
N CYS A 323 -6.65 2.26 -42.53
CA CYS A 323 -6.42 2.63 -41.13
C CYS A 323 -7.71 2.48 -40.33
N LEU A 324 -7.60 1.98 -39.10
CA LEU A 324 -8.70 1.99 -38.15
C LEU A 324 -8.67 3.32 -37.37
N SER A 325 -9.76 4.06 -37.36
CA SER A 325 -9.93 5.29 -36.59
C SER A 325 -10.96 5.07 -35.49
N GLY A 326 -10.57 5.31 -34.23
CA GLY A 326 -11.45 5.24 -33.06
C GLY A 326 -11.78 6.64 -32.55
N VAL A 327 -13.06 6.87 -32.23
CA VAL A 327 -13.48 8.04 -31.45
C VAL A 327 -13.78 7.57 -30.04
N ILE A 328 -13.01 8.04 -29.06
CA ILE A 328 -13.32 7.82 -27.64
C ILE A 328 -14.53 8.69 -27.32
N CYS A 329 -15.70 8.08 -27.19
CA CYS A 329 -16.85 8.74 -26.58
C CYS A 329 -16.49 9.02 -25.12
N ARG A 330 -16.12 10.28 -24.80
CA ARG A 330 -16.10 10.74 -23.41
C ARG A 330 -17.54 10.78 -22.93
N PHE A 331 -17.92 9.83 -22.09
CA PHE A 331 -19.11 9.98 -21.24
C PHE A 331 -18.77 11.07 -20.22
N THR A 332 -19.44 12.22 -20.31
CA THR A 332 -19.43 13.28 -19.29
C THR A 332 -20.39 12.95 -18.17
#